data_AF-U2QAV9-F1
#
_entry.id   AF-U2QAV9-F1
#
_cell.length_a   1.000
_cell.length_b   1.000
_cell.length_c   1.000
_cell.angle_alpha   90.00
_cell.angle_beta   90.00
_cell.angle_gamma   90.00
#
_symmetry.space_group_name_H-M   'P 1'
#
loop_
_entity.id
_entity.type
_entity.pdbx_description
1 polymer ?
#
loop_
_entity_poly.entity_id
_entity_poly.type
_entity_poly.pdbx_seq_one_letter_code
_entity_poly.pdbx_strand_id
1 'polypeptide(L)'
;MNEIKKGIIIGLLLTCVYSIGAYIYKYQVKKKTEIQIKNRKNNETSKENAEKDIDTQNLQNENDKIINGYRHKNGYVYKWSDNEKSSFVKRSLGYEKRFSKTASQEELDNGLKSEYCDAIKEIEKVDQKTVPGTDIPFRKATYTQVDDAYKKYLQKIAQIRQVVSIIKPDNLDNEIYFETRIKCWYKGTNWNNANSKFKHLARDFYSAEVNDYYK
;
A
#
# COMPACT_ATOMS: atom_id res chain seq x y z
N MET A 1 60.76 5.88 42.50
CA MET A 1 59.96 5.40 41.34
C MET A 1 60.67 5.88 40.07
N ASN A 2 61.22 4.99 39.25
CA ASN A 2 62.02 5.37 38.07
C ASN A 2 61.24 6.25 37.09
N GLU A 3 61.93 7.21 36.46
CA GLU A 3 61.40 8.15 35.45
C GLU A 3 60.58 7.44 34.35
N ILE A 4 60.96 6.22 33.98
CA ILE A 4 60.24 5.36 33.02
C ILE A 4 58.81 5.02 33.48
N LYS A 5 58.59 4.78 34.79
CA LYS A 5 57.26 4.51 35.35
C LYS A 5 56.37 5.76 35.37
N LYS A 6 56.95 6.97 35.48
CA LYS A 6 56.19 8.24 35.42
C LYS A 6 55.73 8.53 33.98
N GLY A 7 56.57 8.26 32.99
CA GLY A 7 56.24 8.42 31.57
C GLY A 7 55.08 7.53 31.10
N ILE A 8 55.04 6.28 31.56
CA ILE A 8 53.95 5.32 31.24
C ILE A 8 52.60 5.77 31.83
N ILE A 9 52.60 6.29 33.07
CA ILE A 9 51.39 6.77 33.74
C ILE A 9 50.83 8.03 33.03
N ILE A 10 51.69 8.95 32.59
CA ILE A 10 51.29 10.16 31.87
C ILE A 10 50.77 9.81 30.46
N GLY A 11 51.40 8.84 29.78
CA GLY A 11 50.94 8.34 28.47
C GLY A 11 49.55 7.69 28.52
N LEU A 12 49.26 6.89 29.56
CA LEU A 12 47.94 6.26 29.75
C LEU A 12 46.83 7.27 30.14
N LEU A 13 47.17 8.36 30.84
CA LEU A 13 46.20 9.40 31.17
C LEU A 13 45.73 10.18 29.94
N LEU A 14 46.61 10.45 28.98
CA LEU A 14 46.28 11.23 27.78
C LEU A 14 45.37 10.46 26.79
N THR A 15 45.52 9.14 26.68
CA THR A 15 44.68 8.32 25.80
C THR A 15 43.25 8.16 26.31
N CYS A 16 43.07 8.12 27.64
CA CYS A 16 41.75 8.10 28.28
C CYS A 16 40.96 9.41 28.08
N VAL A 17 41.63 10.57 28.09
CA VAL A 17 40.96 11.87 27.87
C VAL A 17 40.53 12.03 26.40
N TYR A 18 41.33 11.53 25.45
CA TYR A 18 41.01 11.62 24.01
C TYR A 18 39.78 10.81 23.62
N SER A 19 39.59 9.64 24.23
CA SER A 19 38.44 8.76 23.99
C SER A 19 37.13 9.33 24.55
N ILE A 20 37.17 10.00 25.71
CA ILE A 20 36.00 10.70 26.29
C ILE A 20 35.60 11.90 25.43
N GLY A 21 36.57 12.68 24.93
CA GLY A 21 36.30 13.84 24.06
C GLY A 21 35.60 13.47 22.75
N ALA A 22 36.05 12.40 22.08
CA ALA A 22 35.44 11.90 20.85
C ALA A 22 33.99 11.41 21.06
N TYR A 23 33.71 10.78 22.21
CA TYR A 23 32.37 10.31 22.56
C TYR A 23 31.40 11.47 22.78
N ILE A 24 31.81 12.50 23.52
CA ILE A 24 31.00 13.71 23.78
C ILE A 24 30.72 14.45 22.47
N TYR A 25 31.70 14.58 21.58
CA TYR A 25 31.51 15.21 20.27
C TYR A 25 30.50 14.45 19.41
N LYS A 26 30.62 13.12 19.31
CA LYS A 26 29.69 12.28 18.54
C LYS A 26 28.26 12.34 19.11
N TYR A 27 28.13 12.39 20.44
CA TYR A 27 26.84 12.55 21.12
C TYR A 27 26.19 13.92 20.86
N GLN A 28 26.96 15.01 20.94
CA GLN A 28 26.49 16.37 20.62
C GLN A 28 26.03 16.49 19.17
N VAL A 29 26.77 15.92 18.22
CA VAL A 29 26.39 15.91 16.78
C VAL A 29 25.10 15.13 16.56
N LYS A 30 24.95 13.94 17.18
CA LYS A 30 23.73 13.13 17.10
C LYS A 30 22.51 13.85 17.69
N LYS A 31 22.68 14.53 18.83
CA LYS A 31 21.61 15.32 19.45
C LYS A 31 21.21 16.53 18.59
N LYS A 32 22.20 17.19 17.97
CA LYS A 32 21.96 18.32 17.05
C LYS A 32 21.22 17.88 15.78
N THR A 33 21.53 16.71 15.22
CA THR A 33 20.80 16.16 14.07
C THR A 33 19.39 15.71 14.45
N GLU A 34 19.18 15.10 15.61
CA GLU A 34 17.84 14.77 16.13
C GLU A 34 16.96 16.02 16.33
N ILE A 35 17.53 17.09 16.90
CA ILE A 35 16.84 18.38 17.06
C ILE A 35 16.54 19.01 15.68
N GLN A 36 17.47 18.95 14.72
CA GLN A 36 17.22 19.44 13.36
C GLN A 36 16.12 18.64 12.64
N ILE A 37 16.08 17.31 12.79
CA ILE A 37 15.01 16.47 12.23
C ILE A 37 13.67 16.78 12.88
N LYS A 38 13.63 16.99 14.20
CA LYS A 38 12.41 17.38 14.92
C LYS A 38 11.94 18.78 14.51
N ASN A 39 12.85 19.74 14.36
CA ASN A 39 12.52 21.08 13.90
C ASN A 39 12.13 21.11 12.42
N ARG A 40 12.69 20.25 11.56
CA ARG A 40 12.26 20.11 10.18
C ARG A 40 10.88 19.49 10.08
N LYS A 41 10.58 18.44 10.86
CA LYS A 41 9.22 17.90 10.99
C LYS A 41 8.26 18.98 11.48
N ASN A 42 8.61 19.70 12.55
CA ASN A 42 7.78 20.78 13.10
C ASN A 42 7.64 21.97 12.13
N ASN A 43 8.64 22.29 11.30
CA ASN A 43 8.56 23.35 10.29
C ASN A 43 7.80 22.93 9.03
N GLU A 44 7.85 21.64 8.67
CA GLU A 44 6.95 21.05 7.68
C GLU A 44 5.50 21.03 8.22
N THR A 45 5.29 20.87 9.53
CA THR A 45 3.97 21.01 10.19
C THR A 45 3.54 22.46 10.43
N SER A 46 4.47 23.42 10.62
CA SER A 46 4.14 24.83 10.94
C SER A 46 4.02 25.73 9.73
N LYS A 47 4.58 25.36 8.56
CA LYS A 47 4.21 25.99 7.26
C LYS A 47 2.81 25.61 6.77
N GLU A 48 2.13 24.69 7.44
CA GLU A 48 0.74 24.30 7.18
C GLU A 48 -0.27 25.14 8.00
N ASN A 49 0.20 26.05 8.87
CA ASN A 49 -0.64 26.88 9.74
C ASN A 49 -0.57 28.36 9.37
N ALA A 50 -1.06 28.71 8.18
CA ALA A 50 -1.48 30.07 7.88
C ALA A 50 -2.44 30.09 6.68
N GLU A 51 -3.59 29.41 6.79
CA GLU A 51 -4.83 29.91 6.17
C GLU A 51 -6.08 29.14 6.64
N LYS A 52 -6.94 29.90 7.34
CA LYS A 52 -8.39 29.74 7.51
C LYS A 52 -8.96 28.44 8.09
N ASP A 53 -9.46 28.56 9.32
CA ASP A 53 -10.58 27.81 9.88
C ASP A 53 -11.69 27.57 8.84
N ILE A 54 -11.88 26.34 8.36
CA ILE A 54 -13.09 25.95 7.63
C ILE A 54 -13.46 24.48 7.94
N ASP A 55 -14.62 24.38 8.61
CA ASP A 55 -15.63 23.30 8.63
C ASP A 55 -15.19 21.88 9.00
N THR A 56 -15.14 21.61 10.32
CA THR A 56 -15.16 20.26 10.86
C THR A 56 -16.58 19.68 10.73
N GLN A 57 -16.96 19.22 9.53
CA GLN A 57 -18.12 18.34 9.44
C GLN A 57 -17.77 17.01 10.13
N ASN A 58 -18.30 16.83 11.34
CA ASN A 58 -18.16 15.62 12.13
C ASN A 58 -18.90 14.46 11.45
N LEU A 59 -18.20 13.77 10.53
CA LEU A 59 -18.62 12.50 9.93
C LEU A 59 -18.56 11.35 10.96
N GLN A 60 -19.27 11.45 12.11
CA GLN A 60 -19.62 10.41 13.10
C GLN A 60 -18.59 9.33 13.52
N ASN A 61 -17.32 9.39 13.10
CA ASN A 61 -16.30 8.37 13.30
C ASN A 61 -14.93 9.04 13.44
N GLU A 62 -14.19 8.69 14.50
CA GLU A 62 -12.81 9.19 14.72
C GLU A 62 -11.87 8.94 13.53
N ASN A 63 -12.19 7.94 12.71
CA ASN A 63 -11.40 7.48 11.58
C ASN A 63 -11.79 8.10 10.23
N ASP A 64 -12.76 9.02 10.16
CA ASP A 64 -13.12 9.72 8.91
C ASP A 64 -13.47 11.18 9.21
N LYS A 65 -12.57 12.10 8.87
CA LYS A 65 -12.70 13.53 9.18
C LYS A 65 -12.15 14.40 8.07
N ILE A 66 -12.67 15.62 7.97
CA ILE A 66 -12.19 16.63 7.02
C ILE A 66 -11.35 17.64 7.80
N ILE A 67 -10.11 17.85 7.36
CA ILE A 67 -9.18 18.82 7.94
C ILE A 67 -8.53 19.57 6.78
N ASN A 68 -8.60 20.89 6.80
CA ASN A 68 -7.95 21.78 5.82
C ASN A 68 -8.21 21.39 4.35
N GLY A 69 -9.46 21.01 4.03
CA GLY A 69 -9.83 20.59 2.67
C GLY A 69 -9.32 19.21 2.23
N TYR A 70 -8.88 18.38 3.19
CA TYR A 70 -8.49 16.99 2.95
C TYR A 70 -9.32 16.03 3.80
N ARG A 71 -9.63 14.86 3.23
CA ARG A 71 -10.27 13.77 3.96
C ARG A 71 -9.21 12.88 4.58
N HIS A 72 -9.22 12.78 5.90
CA HIS A 72 -8.42 11.84 6.67
C HIS A 72 -9.27 10.62 6.97
N LYS A 73 -8.99 9.50 6.29
CA LYS A 73 -9.77 8.28 6.43
C LYS A 73 -8.88 7.06 6.66
N ASN A 74 -9.09 6.35 7.77
CA ASN A 74 -8.40 5.11 8.14
C ASN A 74 -6.86 5.19 8.04
N GLY A 75 -6.27 6.32 8.47
CA GLY A 75 -4.82 6.54 8.41
C GLY A 75 -4.26 7.06 7.09
N TYR A 76 -5.13 7.33 6.10
CA TYR A 76 -4.77 7.87 4.79
C TYR A 76 -5.35 9.27 4.59
N VAL A 77 -4.76 10.04 3.68
CA VAL A 77 -5.15 11.43 3.38
C VAL A 77 -5.49 11.56 1.90
N TYR A 78 -6.69 12.07 1.62
CA TYR A 78 -7.25 12.22 0.27
C TYR A 78 -7.66 13.67 0.03
N LYS A 79 -7.76 14.06 -1.25
CA LYS A 79 -8.45 15.30 -1.62
C LYS A 79 -9.91 15.22 -1.18
N TRP A 80 -10.43 16.24 -0.51
CA TRP A 80 -11.85 16.32 -0.17
C TRP A 80 -12.70 16.83 -1.34
N SER A 81 -13.93 16.33 -1.45
CA SER A 81 -14.95 16.83 -2.36
C SER A 81 -16.35 16.44 -1.87
N ASP A 82 -17.25 17.41 -1.72
CA ASP A 82 -18.61 17.17 -1.19
C ASP A 82 -19.49 16.30 -2.10
N ASN A 83 -19.16 16.24 -3.40
CA ASN A 83 -19.94 15.54 -4.44
C ASN A 83 -19.24 14.30 -5.00
N GLU A 84 -18.51 13.57 -4.15
CA GLU A 84 -17.93 12.29 -4.54
C GLU A 84 -19.03 11.24 -4.85
N LYS A 85 -19.20 10.90 -6.13
CA LYS A 85 -20.03 9.76 -6.55
C LYS A 85 -19.17 8.67 -7.14
N SER A 86 -19.43 7.43 -6.72
CA SER A 86 -18.77 6.26 -7.29
C SER A 86 -19.20 6.08 -8.75
N SER A 87 -18.21 5.88 -9.60
CA SER A 87 -18.32 5.52 -11.01
C SER A 87 -18.14 4.01 -11.23
N PHE A 88 -17.78 3.27 -10.17
CA PHE A 88 -17.54 1.84 -10.28
C PHE A 88 -18.86 1.08 -10.42
N VAL A 89 -18.93 0.26 -11.47
CA VAL A 89 -20.02 -0.68 -11.69
C VAL A 89 -19.41 -2.06 -11.85
N LYS A 90 -19.82 -3.00 -10.99
CA LYS A 90 -19.43 -4.40 -11.11
C LYS A 90 -20.00 -4.97 -12.42
N ARG A 91 -19.16 -5.63 -13.21
CA ARG A 91 -19.56 -6.23 -14.50
C ARG A 91 -18.72 -7.44 -14.86
N SER A 92 -19.21 -8.30 -15.75
CA SER A 92 -18.35 -9.29 -16.41
C SER A 92 -17.27 -8.59 -17.25
N LEU A 93 -16.05 -9.12 -17.16
CA LEU A 93 -14.91 -8.74 -17.98
C LEU A 93 -14.74 -9.63 -19.21
N GLY A 94 -15.58 -10.66 -19.38
CA GLY A 94 -15.57 -11.53 -20.55
C GLY A 94 -14.48 -12.61 -20.54
N TYR A 95 -13.84 -12.88 -19.40
CA TYR A 95 -12.79 -13.91 -19.31
C TYR A 95 -13.33 -15.30 -19.62
N GLU A 96 -14.60 -15.57 -19.35
CA GLU A 96 -15.25 -16.85 -19.65
C GLU A 96 -15.21 -17.19 -21.14
N LYS A 97 -15.28 -16.18 -22.00
CA LYS A 97 -15.29 -16.37 -23.46
C LYS A 97 -13.89 -16.58 -24.04
N ARG A 98 -12.83 -16.40 -23.26
CA ARG A 98 -11.44 -16.52 -23.73
C ARG A 98 -10.94 -17.96 -23.76
N PHE A 99 -11.57 -18.86 -23.01
CA PHE A 99 -11.11 -20.23 -22.82
C PHE A 99 -12.27 -21.22 -22.98
N SER A 100 -11.97 -22.38 -23.57
CA SER A 100 -12.91 -23.51 -23.57
C SER A 100 -13.07 -24.06 -22.15
N LYS A 101 -14.12 -24.87 -21.93
CA LYS A 101 -14.34 -25.56 -20.64
C LYS A 101 -13.22 -26.53 -20.27
N THR A 102 -12.40 -26.94 -21.25
CA THR A 102 -11.33 -27.92 -21.12
C THR A 102 -9.97 -27.31 -21.45
N ALA A 103 -9.82 -25.98 -21.31
CA ALA A 103 -8.56 -25.32 -21.59
C ALA A 103 -7.45 -25.90 -20.71
N SER A 104 -6.29 -26.12 -21.33
CA SER A 104 -5.12 -26.66 -20.67
C SER A 104 -4.52 -25.67 -19.67
N GLN A 105 -3.71 -26.19 -18.76
CA GLN A 105 -2.99 -25.37 -17.81
C GLN A 105 -2.07 -24.35 -18.50
N GLU A 106 -1.36 -24.77 -19.55
CA GLU A 106 -0.44 -23.90 -20.29
C GLU A 106 -1.19 -22.75 -20.99
N GLU A 107 -2.35 -23.02 -21.57
CA GLU A 107 -3.18 -21.98 -22.20
C GLU A 107 -3.65 -20.95 -21.18
N LEU A 108 -4.10 -21.38 -20.00
CA LEU A 108 -4.53 -20.48 -18.93
C LEU A 108 -3.37 -19.68 -18.37
N ASP A 109 -2.26 -20.34 -18.03
CA ASP A 109 -1.08 -19.70 -17.47
C ASP A 109 -0.53 -18.66 -18.45
N ASN A 110 -0.33 -19.00 -19.73
CA ASN A 110 0.18 -18.07 -20.73
C ASN A 110 -0.82 -16.95 -21.06
N GLY A 111 -2.11 -17.28 -21.15
CA GLY A 111 -3.16 -16.34 -21.54
C GLY A 111 -3.52 -15.32 -20.45
N LEU A 112 -3.32 -15.65 -19.17
CA LEU A 112 -3.75 -14.83 -18.04
C LEU A 112 -2.61 -14.20 -17.25
N LYS A 113 -1.39 -14.76 -17.32
CA LYS A 113 -0.25 -14.34 -16.46
C LYS A 113 0.02 -12.84 -16.48
N SER A 114 0.24 -12.23 -17.65
CA SER A 114 0.60 -10.80 -17.72
C SER A 114 -0.51 -9.95 -17.11
N GLU A 115 -1.75 -10.13 -17.56
CA GLU A 115 -2.88 -9.35 -17.09
C GLU A 115 -3.12 -9.49 -15.59
N TYR A 116 -2.94 -10.70 -15.06
CA TYR A 116 -3.04 -10.98 -13.64
C TYR A 116 -1.94 -10.30 -12.82
N CYS A 117 -0.67 -10.51 -13.21
CA CYS A 117 0.48 -9.91 -12.52
C CYS A 117 0.44 -8.37 -12.59
N ASP A 118 0.05 -7.80 -13.73
CA ASP A 118 -0.10 -6.36 -13.91
C ASP A 118 -1.23 -5.81 -13.04
N ALA A 119 -2.35 -6.54 -12.93
CA ALA A 119 -3.43 -6.13 -12.02
C ALA A 119 -3.00 -6.14 -10.55
N ILE A 120 -2.17 -7.10 -10.13
CA ILE A 120 -1.58 -7.14 -8.79
C ILE A 120 -0.66 -5.94 -8.58
N LYS A 121 0.26 -5.69 -9.52
CA LYS A 121 1.19 -4.57 -9.42
C LYS A 121 0.45 -3.24 -9.31
N GLU A 122 -0.62 -3.06 -10.08
CA GLU A 122 -1.43 -1.84 -10.03
C GLU A 122 -2.25 -1.72 -8.74
N ILE A 123 -2.85 -2.81 -8.25
CA ILE A 123 -3.66 -2.75 -7.02
C ILE A 123 -2.78 -2.48 -5.79
N GLU A 124 -1.53 -2.96 -5.76
CA GLU A 124 -0.58 -2.75 -4.66
C GLU A 124 -0.10 -1.29 -4.54
N LYS A 125 -0.24 -0.47 -5.59
CA LYS A 125 0.12 0.96 -5.56
C LYS A 125 -0.61 1.74 -4.45
N VAL A 126 -1.78 1.28 -4.00
CA VAL A 126 -2.49 1.88 -2.86
C VAL A 126 -1.68 1.88 -1.58
N ASP A 127 -0.82 0.88 -1.35
CA ASP A 127 0.03 0.83 -0.17
C ASP A 127 1.18 1.84 -0.25
N GLN A 128 1.48 2.30 -1.46
CA GLN A 128 2.36 3.43 -1.75
C GLN A 128 1.58 4.76 -1.83
N LYS A 129 0.29 4.76 -1.44
CA LYS A 129 -0.60 5.94 -1.47
C LYS A 129 -0.78 6.52 -2.87
N THR A 130 -0.80 5.65 -3.88
CA THR A 130 -0.98 5.99 -5.29
C THR A 130 -2.22 5.30 -5.84
N VAL A 131 -3.00 6.01 -6.65
CA VAL A 131 -4.25 5.49 -7.23
C VAL A 131 -3.93 4.43 -8.29
N PRO A 132 -4.46 3.19 -8.18
CA PRO A 132 -4.26 2.13 -9.16
C PRO A 132 -4.58 2.57 -10.59
N GLY A 133 -3.75 2.17 -11.56
CA GLY A 133 -3.88 2.54 -12.97
C GLY A 133 -3.41 3.95 -13.29
N THR A 134 -2.82 4.67 -12.33
CA THR A 134 -2.30 6.03 -12.51
C THR A 134 -1.04 6.25 -11.68
N ASP A 135 -0.44 7.43 -11.82
CA ASP A 135 0.62 7.93 -10.93
C ASP A 135 0.10 9.04 -9.98
N ILE A 136 -1.22 9.16 -9.84
CA ILE A 136 -1.84 10.19 -9.00
C ILE A 136 -1.72 9.78 -7.52
N PRO A 137 -1.07 10.59 -6.66
CA PRO A 137 -1.02 10.30 -5.23
C PRO A 137 -2.38 10.57 -4.57
N PHE A 138 -2.67 9.90 -3.46
CA PHE A 138 -3.95 10.03 -2.74
C PHE A 138 -4.30 11.47 -2.38
N ARG A 139 -3.31 12.30 -2.01
CA ARG A 139 -3.54 13.73 -1.71
C ARG A 139 -4.13 14.53 -2.89
N LYS A 140 -4.07 14.01 -4.12
CA LYS A 140 -4.62 14.63 -5.32
C LYS A 140 -5.88 13.94 -5.86
N ALA A 141 -6.30 12.84 -5.24
CA ALA A 141 -7.48 12.07 -5.63
C ALA A 141 -8.47 11.98 -4.47
N THR A 142 -9.74 11.85 -4.79
CA THR A 142 -10.76 11.61 -3.78
C THR A 142 -10.71 10.18 -3.26
N TYR A 143 -11.23 9.94 -2.04
CA TYR A 143 -11.32 8.57 -1.51
C TYR A 143 -12.11 7.67 -2.47
N THR A 144 -13.21 8.18 -3.01
CA THR A 144 -14.07 7.44 -3.94
C THR A 144 -13.34 7.09 -5.25
N GLN A 145 -12.50 7.99 -5.78
CA GLN A 145 -11.67 7.68 -6.95
C GLN A 145 -10.67 6.55 -6.68
N VAL A 146 -10.04 6.57 -5.50
CA VAL A 146 -9.10 5.51 -5.09
C VAL A 146 -9.83 4.19 -4.91
N ASP A 147 -10.97 4.19 -4.22
CA ASP A 147 -11.80 3.02 -3.96
C ASP A 147 -12.35 2.41 -5.26
N ASP A 148 -12.85 3.23 -6.18
CA ASP A 148 -13.29 2.79 -7.50
C ASP A 148 -12.16 2.15 -8.31
N ALA A 149 -10.98 2.77 -8.33
CA ALA A 149 -9.80 2.22 -9.01
C ALA A 149 -9.39 0.89 -8.38
N TYR A 150 -9.34 0.80 -7.05
CA TYR A 150 -9.05 -0.43 -6.32
C TYR A 150 -10.02 -1.55 -6.71
N LYS A 151 -11.34 -1.28 -6.68
CA LYS A 151 -12.39 -2.23 -7.06
C LYS A 151 -12.24 -2.71 -8.51
N LYS A 152 -11.84 -1.85 -9.45
CA LYS A 152 -11.59 -2.25 -10.85
C LYS A 152 -10.50 -3.31 -10.96
N TYR A 153 -9.37 -3.13 -10.28
CA TYR A 153 -8.29 -4.11 -10.31
C TYR A 153 -8.59 -5.36 -9.49
N LEU A 154 -9.29 -5.21 -8.36
CA LEU A 154 -9.76 -6.36 -7.59
C LEU A 154 -10.75 -7.22 -8.40
N GLN A 155 -11.63 -6.60 -9.20
CA GLN A 155 -12.52 -7.31 -10.11
C GLN A 155 -11.76 -8.11 -11.17
N LYS A 156 -10.68 -7.55 -11.74
CA LYS A 156 -9.81 -8.28 -12.68
C LYS A 156 -9.21 -9.52 -12.02
N ILE A 157 -8.56 -9.33 -10.87
CA ILE A 157 -7.95 -10.41 -10.08
C ILE A 157 -8.98 -11.50 -9.76
N ALA A 158 -10.15 -11.09 -9.27
CA ALA A 158 -11.23 -11.96 -8.88
C ALA A 158 -11.77 -12.81 -10.04
N GLN A 159 -12.08 -12.21 -11.18
CA GLN A 159 -12.68 -12.95 -12.29
C GLN A 159 -11.67 -13.87 -13.00
N ILE A 160 -10.38 -13.50 -13.04
CA ILE A 160 -9.31 -14.42 -13.49
C ILE A 160 -9.24 -15.64 -12.58
N ARG A 161 -9.18 -15.41 -11.26
CA ARG A 161 -9.22 -16.46 -10.24
C ARG A 161 -10.44 -17.36 -10.38
N GLN A 162 -11.61 -16.78 -10.62
CA GLN A 162 -12.86 -17.50 -10.84
C GLN A 162 -12.76 -18.45 -12.05
N VAL A 163 -12.31 -17.97 -13.21
CA VAL A 163 -12.17 -18.79 -14.43
C VAL A 163 -11.23 -19.97 -14.18
N VAL A 164 -10.06 -19.71 -13.60
CA VAL A 164 -9.08 -20.78 -13.33
C VAL A 164 -9.62 -21.78 -12.31
N SER A 165 -10.32 -21.30 -11.28
CA SER A 165 -10.94 -22.15 -10.26
C SER A 165 -12.09 -23.00 -10.78
N ILE A 166 -12.75 -22.61 -11.87
CA ILE A 166 -13.83 -23.39 -12.47
C ILE A 166 -13.30 -24.41 -13.48
N ILE A 167 -12.37 -24.00 -14.34
CA ILE A 167 -11.79 -24.90 -15.35
C ILE A 167 -10.98 -26.02 -14.68
N LYS A 168 -10.27 -25.72 -13.59
CA LYS A 168 -9.47 -26.69 -12.81
C LYS A 168 -8.57 -27.57 -13.71
N PRO A 169 -7.68 -26.99 -14.52
CA PRO A 169 -6.92 -27.73 -15.54
C PRO A 169 -6.00 -28.82 -14.99
N ASP A 170 -5.64 -28.76 -13.72
CA ASP A 170 -4.76 -29.67 -13.00
C ASP A 170 -5.51 -30.59 -12.02
N ASN A 171 -6.85 -30.55 -12.00
CA ASN A 171 -7.70 -31.20 -10.99
C ASN A 171 -7.33 -30.82 -9.55
N LEU A 172 -6.57 -29.73 -9.35
CA LEU A 172 -6.25 -29.22 -8.04
C LEU A 172 -7.23 -28.11 -7.70
N ASP A 173 -7.97 -28.33 -6.61
CA ASP A 173 -8.77 -27.27 -6.01
C ASP A 173 -7.82 -26.26 -5.39
N ASN A 174 -7.48 -25.18 -6.10
CA ASN A 174 -7.33 -23.81 -5.56
C ASN A 174 -6.60 -22.84 -6.50
N GLU A 175 -7.02 -21.58 -6.48
CA GLU A 175 -6.36 -20.42 -7.12
C GLU A 175 -4.86 -20.31 -6.80
N ILE A 176 -4.46 -20.80 -5.62
CA ILE A 176 -3.08 -20.80 -5.12
C ILE A 176 -2.12 -21.55 -6.08
N TYR A 177 -2.59 -22.60 -6.75
CA TYR A 177 -1.77 -23.35 -7.69
C TYR A 177 -1.45 -22.54 -8.94
N PHE A 178 -2.44 -21.86 -9.51
CA PHE A 178 -2.26 -20.94 -10.62
C PHE A 178 -1.24 -19.84 -10.29
N GLU A 179 -1.47 -19.11 -9.20
CA GLU A 179 -0.58 -18.03 -8.75
C GLU A 179 0.87 -18.50 -8.56
N THR A 180 1.03 -19.73 -8.03
CA THR A 180 2.34 -20.35 -7.82
C THR A 180 3.03 -20.67 -9.14
N ARG A 181 2.31 -21.20 -10.13
CA ARG A 181 2.87 -21.52 -11.45
C ARG A 181 3.29 -20.26 -12.22
N ILE A 182 2.43 -19.25 -12.21
CA ILE A 182 2.73 -17.98 -12.88
C ILE A 182 3.73 -17.11 -12.10
N LYS A 183 4.02 -17.47 -10.84
CA LYS A 183 4.91 -16.77 -9.88
C LYS A 183 4.43 -15.36 -9.53
N CYS A 184 3.11 -15.18 -9.42
CA CYS A 184 2.46 -13.92 -9.05
C CYS A 184 1.32 -14.19 -8.08
N TRP A 185 1.43 -13.68 -6.85
CA TRP A 185 0.47 -13.94 -5.77
C TRP A 185 -0.18 -12.66 -5.28
N TYR A 186 -1.52 -12.63 -5.27
CA TYR A 186 -2.25 -11.54 -4.63
C TYR A 186 -2.50 -11.85 -3.16
N LYS A 187 -1.86 -11.06 -2.28
CA LYS A 187 -1.91 -11.23 -0.82
C LYS A 187 -2.84 -10.23 -0.10
N GLY A 188 -3.54 -9.40 -0.85
CA GLY A 188 -4.25 -8.25 -0.30
C GLY A 188 -3.33 -7.05 -0.07
N THR A 189 -3.91 -5.92 0.36
CA THR A 189 -3.18 -4.67 0.58
C THR A 189 -3.45 -4.13 1.99
N ASN A 190 -2.48 -3.41 2.55
CA ASN A 190 -2.64 -2.74 3.85
C ASN A 190 -3.76 -1.71 3.80
N TRP A 191 -3.93 -1.03 2.66
CA TRP A 191 -5.02 -0.12 2.44
C TRP A 191 -6.40 -0.77 2.61
N ASN A 192 -6.64 -1.92 1.99
CA ASN A 192 -7.94 -2.61 2.11
C ASN A 192 -8.17 -3.14 3.53
N ASN A 193 -7.11 -3.65 4.17
CA ASN A 193 -7.18 -4.10 5.56
C ASN A 193 -7.52 -2.96 6.54
N ALA A 194 -6.94 -1.78 6.35
CA ALA A 194 -7.23 -0.60 7.16
C ALA A 194 -8.65 -0.06 6.94
N ASN A 195 -9.23 -0.30 5.76
CA ASN A 195 -10.62 0.06 5.45
C ASN A 195 -11.60 -1.06 5.83
N SER A 196 -11.35 -1.80 6.91
CA SER A 196 -12.02 -3.06 7.29
C SER A 196 -13.56 -3.04 7.29
N LYS A 197 -14.19 -1.91 7.65
CA LYS A 197 -15.67 -1.73 7.55
C LYS A 197 -16.19 -1.89 6.11
N PHE A 198 -15.34 -1.68 5.12
CA PHE A 198 -15.57 -1.77 3.69
C PHE A 198 -14.56 -2.71 3.01
N LYS A 199 -14.06 -3.72 3.72
CA LYS A 199 -13.10 -4.69 3.17
C LYS A 199 -13.69 -5.33 1.93
N HIS A 200 -13.05 -5.11 0.79
CA HIS A 200 -13.42 -5.76 -0.46
C HIS A 200 -12.77 -7.13 -0.50
N LEU A 201 -13.57 -8.19 -0.65
CA LEU A 201 -13.05 -9.54 -0.87
C LEU A 201 -13.06 -9.83 -2.37
N ALA A 202 -12.03 -10.51 -2.88
CA ALA A 202 -11.97 -10.88 -4.30
C ALA A 202 -13.24 -11.63 -4.74
N ARG A 203 -13.76 -12.54 -3.90
CA ARG A 203 -14.98 -13.31 -4.18
C ARG A 203 -16.22 -12.43 -4.43
N ASP A 204 -16.28 -11.24 -3.85
CA ASP A 204 -17.40 -10.30 -4.04
C ASP A 204 -17.49 -9.80 -5.49
N PHE A 205 -16.41 -9.94 -6.27
CA PHE A 205 -16.33 -9.48 -7.66
C PHE A 205 -16.43 -10.60 -8.70
N TYR A 206 -16.69 -11.83 -8.27
CA TYR A 206 -17.05 -12.93 -9.17
C TYR A 206 -18.27 -12.57 -10.01
N SER A 207 -18.25 -12.98 -11.28
CA SER A 207 -19.32 -12.72 -12.26
C SER A 207 -20.26 -13.92 -12.34
N ALA A 208 -21.57 -13.65 -12.42
CA ALA A 208 -22.56 -14.71 -12.62
C ALA A 208 -22.43 -15.31 -14.03
N GLU A 209 -22.10 -14.47 -15.01
CA GLU A 209 -21.87 -14.84 -16.40
C GLU A 209 -20.74 -15.87 -16.54
N VAL A 210 -19.66 -15.73 -15.75
CA VAL A 210 -18.60 -16.74 -15.68
C VAL A 210 -19.13 -18.08 -15.17
N ASN A 211 -19.91 -18.07 -14.08
CA ASN A 211 -20.50 -19.30 -13.55
C ASN A 211 -21.45 -19.96 -14.57
N ASP A 212 -22.29 -19.16 -15.21
CA ASP A 212 -23.30 -19.66 -16.16
C ASP A 212 -22.67 -20.21 -17.44
N TYR A 213 -21.55 -19.65 -17.90
CA TYR A 213 -20.85 -20.15 -19.08
C TYR A 213 -20.24 -21.55 -18.86
N TYR A 214 -19.70 -21.82 -17.67
CA TYR A 214 -19.00 -23.08 -17.37
C TYR A 214 -19.90 -24.17 -16.75
N LYS A 215 -21.12 -23.84 -16.30
CA LYS A 215 -22.17 -24.84 -16.00
C LYS A 215 -22.38 -25.78 -17.17
#